data_AF-B4DBP3-F1
#
_entry.id   AF-B4DBP3-F1
#
_cell.length_a   1.000
_cell.length_b   1.000
_cell.length_c   1.000
_cell.angle_alpha   90.00
_cell.angle_beta   90.00
_cell.angle_gamma   90.00
#
_symmetry.space_group_name_H-M   'P 1'
#
loop_
_entity.id
_entity.type
_entity.pdbx_description
1 polymer ?
#
loop_
_entity_poly.entity_id
_entity_poly.type
_entity_poly.pdbx_seq_one_letter_code
_entity_poly.pdbx_strand_id
1 'polypeptide(L)'
;MQPRTPHFAFACFTAGLLAGSTLVRADQDLPPVDPSKMLKELHSLRDKQVVDVKAAKQSAIQQLTQAAGSIPAGVAFWETGVRATQMDGAGKENEQFRAWQNTEGEMYKERPVQNAVHLHLEWLLITVQRSNGATAKDLLPAILNYTKELAVDQAEMEAFVDAIKKEKEGTPGVKPRRGNPQQQDARADDEVRKMHDKILRTDLQKSMIVGWLKLDDAVSFDKWEMVPGAYDGIYKQIVQPELRAERDPRVFEYWDTKLKKEADSATKSRLAYEVERFNNQRRPELLWNRAQEYTYLGQKNRAVTEMFNLIKQFPLHPDASDWTAALEGVLAPTPPPDVAPAPINGIATPGVAPVTTAPVVTPLPPPVSVTPPASGPTPTALLPGAQ
;
A
#
# COMPACT_ATOMS: atom_id res chain seq x y z
N MET A 1 -20.14 25.24 4.10
CA MET A 1 -18.91 25.85 3.55
C MET A 1 -18.62 25.17 2.23
N GLN A 2 -18.77 25.88 1.11
CA GLN A 2 -18.44 25.33 -0.21
C GLN A 2 -16.90 25.33 -0.37
N PRO A 3 -16.29 24.24 -0.84
CA PRO A 3 -14.86 24.22 -1.12
C PRO A 3 -14.58 25.14 -2.32
N ARG A 4 -13.91 26.27 -2.06
CA ARG A 4 -13.31 27.09 -3.10
C ARG A 4 -12.13 26.31 -3.67
N THR A 5 -12.31 25.74 -4.85
CA THR A 5 -11.20 25.21 -5.65
C THR A 5 -10.23 26.35 -5.93
N PRO A 6 -8.93 26.22 -5.62
CA PRO A 6 -7.93 27.15 -6.12
C PRO A 6 -7.79 26.89 -7.61
N HIS A 7 -8.50 27.69 -8.41
CA HIS A 7 -8.16 27.83 -9.81
C HIS A 7 -6.76 28.43 -9.87
N PHE A 8 -5.76 27.58 -10.14
CA PHE A 8 -4.56 28.02 -10.82
C PHE A 8 -5.02 28.64 -12.13
N ALA A 9 -5.23 29.96 -12.09
CA ALA A 9 -5.30 30.78 -13.27
C ALA A 9 -3.94 30.63 -13.96
N PHE A 10 -3.87 29.69 -14.90
CA PHE A 10 -3.08 29.92 -16.10
C PHE A 10 -3.45 31.31 -16.54
N ALA A 11 -2.51 32.24 -16.47
CA ALA A 11 -2.66 33.58 -17.00
C ALA A 11 -2.92 33.44 -18.51
N CYS A 12 -4.19 33.26 -18.86
CA CYS A 12 -4.69 33.61 -20.17
C CYS A 12 -4.42 35.10 -20.28
N PHE A 13 -3.52 35.45 -21.19
CA PHE A 13 -3.39 36.79 -21.74
C PHE A 13 -4.79 37.23 -22.23
N THR A 14 -5.57 37.85 -21.36
CA THR A 14 -6.75 38.61 -21.75
C THR A 14 -6.25 39.89 -22.38
N ALA A 15 -6.07 39.84 -23.69
CA ALA A 15 -5.94 41.01 -24.52
C ALA A 15 -7.17 41.90 -24.29
N GLY A 16 -6.97 42.98 -23.53
CA GLY A 16 -7.92 44.07 -23.42
C GLY A 16 -8.13 44.67 -24.81
N LEU A 17 -9.34 44.50 -25.33
CA LEU A 17 -9.83 45.12 -26.55
C LEU A 17 -10.00 46.62 -26.29
N LEU A 18 -8.90 47.38 -26.40
CA LEU A 18 -8.96 48.81 -26.65
C LEU A 18 -9.30 48.98 -28.13
N ALA A 19 -10.53 49.42 -28.39
CA ALA A 19 -10.95 49.96 -29.68
C ALA A 19 -10.17 51.25 -29.95
N GLY A 20 -8.93 51.09 -30.43
CA GLY A 20 -8.07 52.15 -30.91
C GLY A 20 -7.71 51.86 -32.36
N SER A 21 -8.13 52.74 -33.25
CA SER A 21 -7.86 52.69 -34.69
C SER A 21 -6.35 52.70 -34.96
N THR A 22 -5.74 51.53 -35.16
CA THR A 22 -4.35 51.42 -35.57
C THR A 22 -4.25 51.25 -37.08
N LEU A 23 -3.55 52.21 -37.68
CA LEU A 23 -2.93 52.12 -39.00
C LEU A 23 -2.32 50.74 -39.22
N VAL A 24 -2.68 50.13 -40.35
CA VAL A 24 -2.04 48.95 -40.94
C VAL A 24 -0.56 49.28 -41.16
N ARG A 25 0.27 48.98 -40.16
CA ARG A 25 1.73 48.95 -40.30
C ARG A 25 2.02 47.54 -40.81
N ALA A 26 2.50 47.44 -42.04
CA ALA A 26 3.01 46.20 -42.60
C ALA A 26 3.95 45.56 -41.59
N ASP A 27 3.58 44.36 -41.14
CA ASP A 27 4.40 43.50 -40.29
C ASP A 27 5.79 43.44 -40.92
N GLN A 28 6.77 44.06 -40.24
CA GLN A 28 8.15 43.73 -40.51
C GLN A 28 8.31 42.29 -40.04
N ASP A 29 8.30 41.36 -41.00
CA ASP A 29 8.60 39.95 -40.78
C ASP A 29 9.74 39.84 -39.77
N LEU A 30 9.42 39.27 -38.61
CA LEU A 30 10.41 38.95 -37.57
C LEU A 30 11.59 38.25 -38.25
N PRO A 31 12.84 38.60 -37.89
CA PRO A 31 14.01 37.95 -38.48
C PRO A 31 13.83 36.43 -38.41
N PRO A 32 14.17 35.70 -39.50
CA PRO A 32 13.86 34.28 -39.61
C PRO A 32 14.40 33.52 -38.41
N VAL A 33 13.50 32.82 -37.72
CA VAL A 33 13.84 32.09 -36.50
C VAL A 33 14.73 30.91 -36.86
N ASP A 34 15.92 30.81 -36.25
CA ASP A 34 16.83 29.67 -36.41
C ASP A 34 16.28 28.43 -35.66
N PRO A 35 15.75 27.41 -36.36
CA PRO A 35 15.14 26.25 -35.71
C PRO A 35 16.17 25.42 -34.93
N SER A 36 17.42 25.39 -35.36
CA SER A 36 18.48 24.62 -34.70
C SER A 36 18.83 25.21 -33.34
N LYS A 37 18.84 26.54 -33.23
CA LYS A 37 19.04 27.22 -31.94
C LYS A 37 17.89 26.95 -30.96
N MET A 38 16.64 27.06 -31.42
CA MET A 38 15.47 26.76 -30.59
C MET A 38 15.45 25.31 -30.11
N LEU A 39 15.74 24.35 -30.98
CA LEU A 39 15.81 22.93 -30.61
C LEU A 39 16.87 22.70 -29.52
N LYS A 40 18.05 23.31 -29.65
CA LYS A 40 19.12 23.21 -28.65
C LYS A 40 18.68 23.79 -27.30
N GLU A 41 18.02 24.95 -27.30
CA GLU A 41 17.48 25.58 -26.08
C GLU A 41 16.38 24.71 -25.44
N LEU A 42 15.48 24.13 -26.24
CA LEU A 42 14.45 23.22 -25.75
C LEU A 42 15.03 21.94 -25.13
N HIS A 43 16.07 21.35 -25.73
CA HIS A 43 16.77 20.22 -25.14
C HIS A 43 17.41 20.59 -23.80
N SER A 44 18.11 21.72 -23.73
CA SER A 44 18.72 22.20 -22.49
C SER A 44 17.68 22.49 -21.39
N LEU A 45 16.51 23.04 -21.76
CA LEU A 45 15.41 23.28 -20.82
C LEU A 45 14.81 21.97 -20.31
N ARG A 46 14.63 20.97 -21.19
CA ARG A 46 14.16 19.64 -20.81
C ARG A 46 15.13 18.97 -19.84
N ASP A 47 16.42 18.98 -20.14
CA ASP A 47 17.44 18.34 -19.30
C ASP A 47 17.49 19.00 -17.92
N LYS A 48 17.42 20.35 -17.89
CA LYS A 48 17.30 21.10 -16.64
C LYS A 48 16.04 20.73 -15.87
N GLN A 49 14.89 20.65 -16.53
CA GLN A 49 13.63 20.27 -15.91
C GLN A 49 13.70 18.87 -15.28
N VAL A 50 14.33 17.90 -15.96
CA VAL A 50 14.52 16.54 -15.42
C VAL A 50 15.37 16.56 -14.14
N VAL A 51 16.44 17.35 -14.12
CA VAL A 51 17.30 17.51 -12.94
C VAL A 51 16.55 18.19 -11.80
N ASP A 52 15.82 19.28 -12.08
CA ASP A 52 15.07 20.05 -11.08
C ASP A 52 13.94 19.20 -10.47
N VAL A 53 13.20 18.43 -11.28
CA VAL A 53 12.15 17.51 -10.81
C VAL A 53 12.74 16.42 -9.92
N LYS A 54 13.87 15.83 -10.31
CA LYS A 54 14.54 14.81 -9.50
C LYS A 54 15.03 15.38 -8.17
N ALA A 55 15.60 16.58 -8.17
CA ALA A 55 16.04 17.27 -6.96
C ALA A 55 14.86 17.60 -6.03
N ALA A 56 13.72 18.05 -6.59
CA ALA A 56 12.50 18.31 -5.84
C ALA A 56 11.95 17.04 -5.18
N LYS A 57 11.87 15.93 -5.91
CA LYS A 57 11.47 14.61 -5.36
C LYS A 57 12.41 14.17 -4.23
N GLN A 58 13.72 14.31 -4.42
CA GLN A 58 14.70 13.95 -3.39
C GLN A 58 14.55 14.81 -2.12
N SER A 59 14.29 16.11 -2.27
CA SER A 59 13.99 16.99 -1.14
C SER A 59 12.70 16.58 -0.42
N ALA A 60 11.65 16.26 -1.17
CA ALA A 60 10.40 15.77 -0.59
C ALA A 60 10.59 14.46 0.18
N ILE A 61 11.38 13.52 -0.36
CA ILE A 61 11.75 12.27 0.35
C ILE A 61 12.43 12.59 1.69
N GLN A 62 13.36 13.54 1.74
CA GLN A 62 14.03 13.92 2.98
C GLN A 62 13.05 14.51 4.00
N GLN A 63 12.16 15.41 3.57
CA GLN A 63 11.13 16.00 4.43
C GLN A 63 10.16 14.94 4.97
N LEU A 64 9.66 14.07 4.09
CA LEU A 64 8.76 12.97 4.47
C LEU A 64 9.46 11.97 5.39
N THR A 65 10.75 11.66 5.17
CA THR A 65 11.52 10.79 6.07
C THR A 65 11.62 11.38 7.47
N GLN A 66 11.87 12.69 7.58
CA GLN A 66 11.92 13.37 8.88
C GLN A 66 10.55 13.39 9.57
N ALA A 67 9.49 13.69 8.81
CA ALA A 67 8.13 13.74 9.32
C ALA A 67 7.62 12.36 9.75
N ALA A 68 7.84 11.32 8.93
CA ALA A 68 7.46 9.95 9.24
C ALA A 68 8.36 9.32 10.32
N GLY A 69 9.52 9.91 10.66
CA GLY A 69 10.42 9.35 11.67
C GLY A 69 9.83 9.30 13.10
N SER A 70 8.77 10.05 13.39
CA SER A 70 8.03 9.94 14.66
C SER A 70 6.61 10.49 14.53
N ILE A 71 5.70 9.98 15.36
CA ILE A 71 4.30 10.44 15.39
C ILE A 71 4.18 11.97 15.61
N PRO A 72 4.85 12.59 16.60
CA PRO A 72 4.73 14.05 16.80
C PRO A 72 5.28 14.87 15.63
N ALA A 73 6.38 14.41 15.00
CA ALA A 73 6.93 15.08 13.81
C ALA A 73 5.95 15.01 12.64
N GLY A 74 5.27 13.88 12.45
CA GLY A 74 4.25 13.69 11.43
C GLY A 74 3.07 14.65 11.59
N VAL A 75 2.56 14.79 12.82
CA VAL A 75 1.47 15.72 13.12
C VAL A 75 1.91 17.18 12.88
N ALA A 76 3.08 17.59 13.37
CA ALA A 76 3.59 18.93 13.15
C ALA A 76 3.79 19.26 11.66
N PHE A 77 4.28 18.28 10.89
CA PHE A 77 4.40 18.39 9.44
C PHE A 77 3.03 18.53 8.76
N TRP A 78 2.05 17.74 9.20
CA TRP A 78 0.69 17.81 8.69
C TRP A 78 0.03 19.17 8.97
N GLU A 79 0.13 19.69 10.19
CA GLU A 79 -0.37 21.02 10.57
C GLU A 79 0.27 22.13 9.72
N THR A 80 1.57 22.01 9.43
CA THR A 80 2.27 22.94 8.53
C THR A 80 1.68 22.90 7.13
N GLY A 81 1.37 21.70 6.62
CA GLY A 81 0.66 21.53 5.35
C GLY A 81 -0.75 22.13 5.36
N VAL A 82 -1.51 21.98 6.44
CA VAL A 82 -2.85 22.61 6.60
C VAL A 82 -2.73 24.12 6.50
N ARG A 83 -1.80 24.69 7.27
CA ARG A 83 -1.56 26.12 7.28
C ARG A 83 -1.17 26.65 5.89
N ALA A 84 -0.23 25.97 5.23
CA ALA A 84 0.28 26.38 3.93
C ALA A 84 -0.74 26.25 2.78
N THR A 85 -1.70 25.33 2.88
CA THR A 85 -2.65 25.08 1.76
C THR A 85 -4.01 25.73 1.95
N GLN A 86 -4.49 25.85 3.19
CA GLN A 86 -5.84 26.33 3.47
C GLN A 86 -5.87 27.82 3.87
N MET A 87 -4.73 28.38 4.29
CA MET A 87 -4.68 29.70 4.93
C MET A 87 -3.67 30.66 4.27
N ASP A 88 -2.83 30.17 3.37
CA ASP A 88 -1.87 31.02 2.64
C ASP A 88 -2.60 32.10 1.83
N GLY A 89 -2.07 33.32 1.88
CA GLY A 89 -2.67 34.51 1.25
C GLY A 89 -3.87 35.12 1.99
N ALA A 90 -4.32 34.56 3.11
CA ALA A 90 -5.37 35.19 3.91
C ALA A 90 -4.80 36.32 4.78
N GLY A 91 -5.38 37.53 4.72
CA GLY A 91 -4.96 38.66 5.58
C GLY A 91 -5.09 38.44 7.09
N LYS A 92 -5.61 37.27 7.52
CA LYS A 92 -5.81 36.84 8.91
C LYS A 92 -5.35 35.40 9.14
N GLU A 93 -4.33 34.93 8.42
CA GLU A 93 -3.82 33.56 8.49
C GLU A 93 -3.62 33.05 9.94
N ASN A 94 -2.94 33.82 10.80
CA ASN A 94 -2.68 33.41 12.18
C ASN A 94 -3.96 33.29 13.04
N GLU A 95 -4.96 34.14 12.81
CA GLU A 95 -6.24 34.10 13.55
C GLU A 95 -7.05 32.88 13.10
N GLN A 96 -7.10 32.62 11.79
CA GLN A 96 -7.77 31.44 11.22
C GLN A 96 -7.09 30.15 11.63
N PHE A 97 -5.76 30.10 11.66
CA PHE A 97 -5.01 28.93 12.08
C PHE A 97 -5.26 28.59 13.55
N ARG A 98 -5.27 29.59 14.44
CA ARG A 98 -5.63 29.39 15.86
C ARG A 98 -7.07 28.89 16.00
N ALA A 99 -8.02 29.43 15.23
CA ALA A 99 -9.40 28.98 15.26
C ALA A 99 -9.54 27.52 14.78
N TRP A 100 -8.81 27.15 13.73
CA TRP A 100 -8.72 25.76 13.26
C TRP A 100 -8.07 24.84 14.30
N GLN A 101 -6.96 25.27 14.92
CA GLN A 101 -6.29 24.51 15.98
C GLN A 101 -7.23 24.21 17.15
N ASN A 102 -8.03 25.20 17.57
CA ASN A 102 -9.01 25.06 18.66
C ASN A 102 -10.25 24.23 18.28
N THR A 103 -10.40 23.81 17.02
CA THR A 103 -11.55 23.03 16.54
C THR A 103 -11.07 21.69 16.00
N GLU A 104 -10.59 21.65 14.77
CA GLU A 104 -10.08 20.43 14.13
C GLU A 104 -8.70 20.01 14.66
N GLY A 105 -7.85 20.97 15.05
CA GLY A 105 -6.51 20.69 15.57
C GLY A 105 -6.51 19.87 16.86
N GLU A 106 -7.53 20.03 17.71
CA GLU A 106 -7.69 19.22 18.92
C GLU A 106 -7.81 17.72 18.60
N MET A 107 -8.41 17.36 17.46
CA MET A 107 -8.52 15.95 17.04
C MET A 107 -7.16 15.33 16.73
N TYR A 108 -6.16 16.13 16.31
CA TYR A 108 -4.80 15.66 16.06
C TYR A 108 -4.02 15.41 17.36
N LYS A 109 -4.58 15.71 18.53
CA LYS A 109 -4.02 15.29 19.83
C LYS A 109 -4.42 13.86 20.18
N GLU A 110 -5.47 13.34 19.55
CA GLU A 110 -5.97 12.00 19.80
C GLU A 110 -5.11 10.97 19.08
N ARG A 111 -4.64 9.98 19.83
CA ARG A 111 -3.70 8.96 19.34
C ARG A 111 -4.14 8.28 18.03
N PRO A 112 -5.42 7.93 17.82
CA PRO A 112 -5.85 7.37 16.54
C PRO A 112 -5.57 8.27 15.34
N VAL A 113 -5.88 9.56 15.45
CA VAL A 113 -5.65 10.52 14.36
C VAL A 113 -4.15 10.71 14.12
N GLN A 114 -3.36 10.71 15.18
CA GLN A 114 -1.89 10.79 15.07
C GLN A 114 -1.29 9.59 14.34
N ASN A 115 -1.75 8.37 14.66
CA ASN A 115 -1.36 7.15 13.95
C ASN A 115 -1.76 7.23 12.47
N ALA A 116 -2.98 7.67 12.17
CA ALA A 116 -3.46 7.83 10.79
C ALA A 116 -2.57 8.80 9.98
N VAL A 117 -2.19 9.94 10.57
CA VAL A 117 -1.25 10.88 9.93
C VAL A 117 0.10 10.22 9.67
N HIS A 118 0.65 9.52 10.65
CA HIS A 118 1.93 8.82 10.52
C HIS A 118 1.91 7.78 9.40
N LEU A 119 0.91 6.90 9.39
CA LEU A 119 0.71 5.89 8.34
C LEU A 119 0.48 6.53 6.96
N HIS A 120 -0.25 7.64 6.88
CA HIS A 120 -0.43 8.37 5.62
C HIS A 120 0.91 8.88 5.07
N LEU A 121 1.74 9.48 5.92
CA LEU A 121 3.04 10.02 5.54
C LEU A 121 4.05 8.92 5.18
N GLU A 122 4.04 7.79 5.90
CA GLU A 122 4.89 6.64 5.57
C GLU A 122 4.50 6.04 4.21
N TRP A 123 3.20 5.85 3.94
CA TRP A 123 2.75 5.36 2.64
C TRP A 123 3.10 6.32 1.49
N LEU A 124 2.95 7.63 1.74
CA LEU A 124 3.36 8.65 0.79
C LEU A 124 4.88 8.59 0.53
N LEU A 125 5.70 8.42 1.58
CA LEU A 125 7.15 8.27 1.45
C LEU A 125 7.51 7.07 0.55
N ILE A 126 6.94 5.90 0.81
CA ILE A 126 7.15 4.68 0.00
C ILE A 126 6.76 4.93 -1.47
N THR A 127 5.63 5.59 -1.68
CA THR A 127 5.14 5.91 -3.04
C THR A 127 6.07 6.89 -3.78
N VAL A 128 6.56 7.93 -3.09
CA VAL A 128 7.50 8.88 -3.70
C VAL A 128 8.87 8.23 -3.96
N GLN A 129 9.34 7.33 -3.11
CA GLN A 129 10.56 6.54 -3.36
C GLN A 129 10.43 5.68 -4.63
N ARG A 130 9.27 5.04 -4.84
CA ARG A 130 8.96 4.34 -6.09
C ARG A 130 9.02 5.29 -7.29
N SER A 131 8.42 6.48 -7.17
CA SER A 131 8.48 7.52 -8.21
C SER A 131 9.88 8.03 -8.54
N ASN A 132 10.82 7.81 -7.63
CA ASN A 132 12.22 8.20 -7.75
C ASN A 132 13.10 7.03 -8.22
N GLY A 133 12.49 5.92 -8.66
CA GLY A 133 13.15 4.80 -9.31
C GLY A 133 13.34 3.54 -8.47
N ALA A 134 12.89 3.53 -7.20
CA ALA A 134 12.91 2.30 -6.40
C ALA A 134 11.89 1.28 -6.96
N THR A 135 12.30 0.01 -7.07
CA THR A 135 11.39 -1.04 -7.53
C THR A 135 10.47 -1.52 -6.40
N ALA A 136 9.37 -2.19 -6.73
CA ALA A 136 8.49 -2.79 -5.70
C ALA A 136 9.26 -3.75 -4.79
N LYS A 137 10.17 -4.54 -5.38
CA LYS A 137 11.06 -5.46 -4.69
C LYS A 137 11.97 -4.75 -3.67
N ASP A 138 12.59 -3.63 -4.07
CA ASP A 138 13.46 -2.85 -3.16
C ASP A 138 12.68 -2.30 -1.96
N LEU A 139 11.41 -1.95 -2.19
CA LEU A 139 10.51 -1.38 -1.18
C LEU A 139 9.76 -2.45 -0.36
N LEU A 140 9.84 -3.73 -0.74
CA LEU A 140 9.05 -4.80 -0.13
C LEU A 140 9.22 -4.89 1.39
N PRO A 141 10.43 -4.78 1.99
CA PRO A 141 10.58 -4.77 3.44
C PRO A 141 9.82 -3.62 4.12
N ALA A 142 9.87 -2.41 3.56
CA ALA A 142 9.16 -1.24 4.09
C ALA A 142 7.64 -1.41 3.96
N ILE A 143 7.15 -1.92 2.82
CA ILE A 143 5.72 -2.19 2.60
C ILE A 143 5.21 -3.26 3.57
N LEU A 144 5.99 -4.31 3.82
CA LEU A 144 5.63 -5.34 4.80
C LEU A 144 5.60 -4.78 6.22
N ASN A 145 6.52 -3.88 6.59
CA ASN A 145 6.46 -3.18 7.88
C ASN A 145 5.20 -2.31 7.98
N TYR A 146 4.99 -1.45 6.98
CA TYR A 146 3.82 -0.57 6.87
C TYR A 146 2.51 -1.35 7.05
N THR A 147 2.34 -2.47 6.34
CA THR A 147 1.12 -3.26 6.43
C THR A 147 0.91 -3.92 7.80
N LYS A 148 1.98 -4.25 8.53
CA LYS A 148 1.87 -4.73 9.92
C LYS A 148 1.38 -3.62 10.83
N GLU A 149 1.94 -2.42 10.71
CA GLU A 149 1.51 -1.26 11.49
C GLU A 149 0.07 -0.87 11.17
N LEU A 150 -0.31 -0.86 9.89
CA LEU A 150 -1.69 -0.64 9.46
C LEU A 150 -2.65 -1.71 10.02
N ALA A 151 -2.22 -2.97 10.14
CA ALA A 151 -3.04 -4.01 10.76
C ALA A 151 -3.22 -3.81 12.27
N VAL A 152 -2.18 -3.33 12.97
CA VAL A 152 -2.26 -2.95 14.39
C VAL A 152 -3.21 -1.78 14.57
N ASP A 153 -3.06 -0.72 13.76
CA ASP A 153 -3.91 0.47 13.80
C ASP A 153 -5.39 0.13 13.54
N GLN A 154 -5.68 -0.72 12.55
CA GLN A 154 -7.04 -1.22 12.31
C GLN A 154 -7.64 -1.95 13.51
N ALA A 155 -6.83 -2.74 14.23
CA ALA A 155 -7.28 -3.44 15.44
C ALA A 155 -7.48 -2.47 16.62
N GLU A 156 -6.59 -1.48 16.79
CA GLU A 156 -6.74 -0.42 17.80
C GLU A 156 -8.02 0.40 17.54
N MET A 157 -8.28 0.77 16.28
CA MET A 157 -9.50 1.48 15.88
C MET A 157 -10.77 0.67 16.08
N GLU A 158 -10.72 -0.63 15.82
CA GLU A 158 -11.85 -1.49 16.07
C GLU A 158 -12.15 -1.60 17.58
N ALA A 159 -11.12 -1.75 18.40
CA ALA A 159 -11.25 -1.74 19.86
C ALA A 159 -11.79 -0.39 20.38
N PHE A 160 -11.35 0.73 19.79
CA PHE A 160 -11.86 2.07 20.07
C PHE A 160 -13.36 2.18 19.75
N VAL A 161 -13.80 1.71 18.58
CA VAL A 161 -15.21 1.70 18.20
C VAL A 161 -16.06 0.81 19.12
N ASP A 162 -15.55 -0.36 19.50
CA ASP A 162 -16.22 -1.26 20.44
C ASP A 162 -16.36 -0.62 21.83
N ALA A 163 -15.36 0.13 22.29
CA ALA A 163 -15.42 0.88 23.55
C ALA A 163 -16.52 1.96 23.52
N ILE A 164 -16.58 2.77 22.45
CA ILE A 164 -17.63 3.79 22.26
C ILE A 164 -19.01 3.14 22.25
N LYS A 165 -19.17 2.01 21.56
CA LYS A 165 -20.45 1.29 21.50
C LYS A 165 -20.85 0.76 22.87
N LYS A 166 -19.91 0.17 23.62
CA LYS A 166 -20.15 -0.35 24.97
C LYS A 166 -20.54 0.76 25.94
N GLU A 167 -19.94 1.94 25.84
CA GLU A 167 -20.34 3.09 26.67
C GLU A 167 -21.77 3.55 26.34
N LYS A 168 -22.12 3.60 25.05
CA LYS A 168 -23.48 3.96 24.58
C LYS A 168 -24.54 2.94 25.03
N GLU A 169 -24.21 1.65 25.05
CA GLU A 169 -25.12 0.57 25.49
C GLU A 169 -25.16 0.40 27.03
N GLY A 170 -24.11 0.84 27.74
CA GLY A 170 -23.81 0.46 29.13
C GLY A 170 -24.63 1.11 30.24
N THR A 171 -25.64 1.94 29.94
CA THR A 171 -26.47 2.56 31.01
C THR A 171 -27.98 2.46 30.78
N PRO A 172 -28.55 1.24 30.66
CA PRO A 172 -29.99 1.05 30.65
C PRO A 172 -30.56 1.32 32.04
N GLY A 173 -30.96 2.57 32.32
CA GLY A 173 -31.71 2.91 33.54
C GLY A 173 -31.36 4.25 34.19
N VAL A 174 -30.22 4.87 33.85
CA VAL A 174 -29.92 6.23 34.33
C VAL A 174 -30.54 7.22 33.36
N LYS A 175 -31.69 7.79 33.74
CA LYS A 175 -32.32 8.87 32.98
C LYS A 175 -31.27 9.98 32.78
N PRO A 176 -31.02 10.43 31.54
CA PRO A 176 -30.03 11.45 31.27
C PRO A 176 -30.38 12.71 32.07
N ARG A 177 -29.54 13.03 33.05
CA ARG A 177 -29.67 14.26 33.83
C ARG A 177 -29.44 15.41 32.83
N ARG A 178 -30.48 16.23 32.60
CA ARG A 178 -30.45 17.36 31.64
C ARG A 178 -29.19 18.22 31.89
N GLY A 179 -28.23 18.17 30.97
CA GLY A 179 -26.95 18.88 31.04
C GLY A 179 -25.67 18.01 31.10
N ASN A 180 -25.73 16.74 30.73
CA ASN A 180 -24.62 15.80 30.97
C ASN A 180 -23.43 16.00 29.99
N PRO A 181 -22.19 16.24 30.50
CA PRO A 181 -20.95 16.31 29.72
C PRO A 181 -20.75 15.12 28.77
N GLN A 182 -21.26 13.95 29.13
CA GLN A 182 -21.12 12.70 28.40
C GLN A 182 -21.61 12.72 26.94
N GLN A 183 -22.55 13.61 26.59
CA GLN A 183 -22.99 13.72 25.19
C GLN A 183 -21.98 14.50 24.31
N GLN A 184 -21.11 15.32 24.91
CA GLN A 184 -20.05 16.01 24.19
C GLN A 184 -18.91 15.03 23.87
N ASP A 185 -18.54 14.16 24.81
CA ASP A 185 -17.47 13.18 24.64
C ASP A 185 -17.79 12.18 23.50
N ALA A 186 -19.00 11.60 23.50
CA ALA A 186 -19.41 10.67 22.45
C ALA A 186 -19.49 11.29 21.04
N ARG A 187 -19.59 12.62 20.93
CA ARG A 187 -19.48 13.35 19.65
C ARG A 187 -18.03 13.55 19.25
N ALA A 188 -17.17 13.90 20.20
CA ALA A 188 -15.74 14.01 19.96
C ALA A 188 -15.18 12.69 19.42
N ASP A 189 -15.51 11.56 20.05
CA ASP A 189 -15.06 10.23 19.61
C ASP A 189 -15.49 9.85 18.17
N ASP A 190 -16.71 10.22 17.78
CA ASP A 190 -17.21 9.98 16.42
C ASP A 190 -16.47 10.85 15.39
N GLU A 191 -16.13 12.08 15.76
CA GLU A 191 -15.32 12.97 14.92
C GLU A 191 -13.85 12.52 14.84
N VAL A 192 -13.27 11.98 15.92
CA VAL A 192 -11.94 11.33 15.92
C VAL A 192 -11.92 10.19 14.92
N ARG A 193 -12.91 9.30 14.98
CA ARG A 193 -13.05 8.19 14.02
C ARG A 193 -13.20 8.70 12.58
N LYS A 194 -14.05 9.70 12.34
CA LYS A 194 -14.23 10.28 11.00
C LYS A 194 -12.95 10.90 10.48
N MET A 195 -12.18 11.60 11.32
CA MET A 195 -10.91 12.20 10.93
C MET A 195 -9.87 11.13 10.60
N HIS A 196 -9.74 10.12 11.46
CA HIS A 196 -8.91 8.93 11.21
C HIS A 196 -9.24 8.30 9.85
N ASP A 197 -10.51 7.94 9.63
CA ASP A 197 -10.96 7.30 8.40
C ASP A 197 -10.77 8.22 7.20
N LYS A 198 -11.01 9.53 7.35
CA LYS A 198 -10.79 10.51 6.28
C LYS A 198 -9.32 10.54 5.87
N ILE A 199 -8.37 10.55 6.80
CA ILE A 199 -6.95 10.57 6.49
C ILE A 199 -6.56 9.30 5.72
N LEU A 200 -6.83 8.12 6.28
CA LEU A 200 -6.38 6.86 5.66
C LEU A 200 -7.16 6.46 4.40
N ARG A 201 -8.39 6.91 4.22
CA ARG A 201 -9.20 6.62 3.01
C ARG A 201 -9.07 7.67 1.91
N THR A 202 -8.39 8.78 2.18
CA THR A 202 -8.15 9.78 1.15
C THR A 202 -7.05 9.29 0.23
N ASP A 203 -7.36 9.23 -1.07
CA ASP A 203 -6.39 8.97 -2.13
C ASP A 203 -5.22 9.94 -2.04
N LEU A 204 -3.97 9.44 -2.16
CA LEU A 204 -2.77 10.25 -2.11
C LEU A 204 -2.83 11.45 -3.07
N GLN A 205 -3.42 11.31 -4.26
CA GLN A 205 -3.56 12.40 -5.24
C GLN A 205 -4.44 13.55 -4.73
N LYS A 206 -5.39 13.24 -3.83
CA LYS A 206 -6.28 14.22 -3.18
C LYS A 206 -5.73 14.68 -1.84
N SER A 207 -4.58 14.16 -1.42
CA SER A 207 -3.95 14.57 -0.18
C SER A 207 -3.43 16.00 -0.29
N MET A 208 -3.77 16.78 0.71
CA MET A 208 -3.27 18.14 0.89
C MET A 208 -1.73 18.20 0.90
N ILE A 209 -1.05 17.18 1.46
CA ILE A 209 0.41 17.13 1.52
C ILE A 209 1.02 16.96 0.12
N VAL A 210 0.37 16.18 -0.75
CA VAL A 210 0.81 16.01 -2.14
C VAL A 210 0.74 17.33 -2.91
N GLY A 211 -0.37 18.06 -2.78
CA GLY A 211 -0.52 19.38 -3.40
C GLY A 211 0.46 20.42 -2.82
N TRP A 212 0.67 20.40 -1.50
CA TRP A 212 1.63 21.29 -0.82
C TRP A 212 3.07 21.08 -1.32
N LEU A 213 3.50 19.82 -1.43
CA LEU A 213 4.84 19.44 -1.89
C LEU A 213 4.98 19.39 -3.42
N LYS A 214 3.91 19.66 -4.17
CA LYS A 214 3.84 19.58 -5.64
C LYS A 214 4.27 18.20 -6.16
N LEU A 215 3.70 17.16 -5.57
CA LEU A 215 4.03 15.75 -5.84
C LEU A 215 3.01 15.06 -6.76
N ASP A 216 2.15 15.80 -7.45
CA ASP A 216 1.08 15.24 -8.30
C ASP A 216 1.61 14.20 -9.31
N ASP A 217 2.72 14.52 -9.97
CA ASP A 217 3.39 13.63 -10.93
C ASP A 217 4.10 12.43 -10.27
N ALA A 218 4.37 12.52 -8.96
CA ALA A 218 5.04 11.48 -8.19
C ALA A 218 4.08 10.41 -7.66
N VAL A 219 2.76 10.67 -7.65
CA VAL A 219 1.73 9.77 -7.09
C VAL A 219 0.77 9.24 -8.17
N SER A 220 1.27 9.08 -9.40
CA SER A 220 0.51 8.52 -10.52
C SER A 220 1.20 7.27 -11.07
N PHE A 221 0.72 6.10 -10.64
CA PHE A 221 1.19 4.80 -11.11
C PHE A 221 0.02 3.91 -11.47
N ASP A 222 0.17 3.17 -12.55
CA ASP A 222 -0.69 2.02 -12.83
C ASP A 222 -0.35 0.89 -11.85
N LYS A 223 -1.38 0.17 -11.39
CA LYS A 223 -1.28 -0.99 -10.47
C LYS A 223 -0.51 -0.69 -9.16
N TRP A 224 -0.75 0.48 -8.59
CA TRP A 224 -0.26 0.86 -7.27
C TRP A 224 -1.42 1.37 -6.42
N GLU A 225 -1.46 0.97 -5.16
CA GLU A 225 -2.54 1.38 -4.25
C GLU A 225 -2.29 2.81 -3.76
N MET A 226 -3.19 3.72 -4.10
CA MET A 226 -3.09 5.15 -3.74
C MET A 226 -3.82 5.48 -2.45
N VAL A 227 -4.56 4.54 -1.87
CA VAL A 227 -5.25 4.75 -0.59
C VAL A 227 -4.42 4.10 0.53
N PRO A 228 -3.81 4.88 1.44
CA PRO A 228 -2.95 4.34 2.51
C PRO A 228 -3.65 3.25 3.34
N GLY A 229 -4.92 3.46 3.68
CA GLY A 229 -5.71 2.52 4.48
C GLY A 229 -6.18 1.27 3.73
N ALA A 230 -5.95 1.15 2.43
CA ALA A 230 -6.42 0.02 1.61
C ALA A 230 -5.51 -1.21 1.74
N TYR A 231 -5.44 -1.78 2.95
CA TYR A 231 -4.66 -2.97 3.29
C TYR A 231 -4.72 -4.07 2.21
N ASP A 232 -5.94 -4.44 1.81
CA ASP A 232 -6.17 -5.47 0.80
C ASP A 232 -5.66 -5.09 -0.60
N GLY A 233 -5.76 -3.81 -0.96
CA GLY A 233 -5.26 -3.27 -2.22
C GLY A 233 -3.74 -3.34 -2.29
N ILE A 234 -3.07 -2.91 -1.22
CA ILE A 234 -1.61 -2.97 -1.08
C ILE A 234 -1.11 -4.42 -1.27
N TYR A 235 -1.75 -5.39 -0.58
CA TYR A 235 -1.33 -6.78 -0.72
C TYR A 235 -1.57 -7.33 -2.13
N LYS A 236 -2.77 -7.16 -2.68
CA LYS A 236 -3.13 -7.74 -3.98
C LYS A 236 -2.32 -7.14 -5.14
N GLN A 237 -2.12 -5.82 -5.12
CA GLN A 237 -1.50 -5.11 -6.24
C GLN A 237 0.04 -5.12 -6.15
N ILE A 238 0.59 -5.14 -4.94
CA ILE A 238 2.03 -4.91 -4.72
C ILE A 238 2.70 -6.11 -4.07
N VAL A 239 2.27 -6.52 -2.88
CA VAL A 239 2.98 -7.54 -2.09
C VAL A 239 2.88 -8.94 -2.72
N GLN A 240 1.68 -9.38 -3.10
CA GLN A 240 1.46 -10.72 -3.64
C GLN A 240 2.23 -10.98 -4.94
N PRO A 241 2.23 -10.09 -5.96
CA PRO A 241 3.02 -10.31 -7.17
C PRO A 241 4.51 -10.51 -6.89
N GLU A 242 5.09 -9.69 -6.00
CA GLU A 242 6.50 -9.79 -5.63
C GLU A 242 6.80 -11.09 -4.86
N LEU A 243 5.98 -11.44 -3.86
CA LEU A 243 6.16 -12.69 -3.12
C LEU A 243 5.97 -13.93 -4.01
N ARG A 244 5.03 -13.90 -4.97
CA ARG A 244 4.86 -14.99 -5.94
C ARG A 244 6.06 -15.11 -6.87
N ALA A 245 6.63 -13.99 -7.32
CA ALA A 245 7.83 -14.00 -8.16
C ALA A 245 9.03 -14.63 -7.44
N GLU A 246 9.16 -14.40 -6.12
CA GLU A 246 10.21 -14.99 -5.29
C GLU A 246 9.87 -16.38 -4.74
N ARG A 247 8.65 -16.86 -4.98
CA ARG A 247 8.09 -18.07 -4.36
C ARG A 247 8.20 -18.07 -2.84
N ASP A 248 7.90 -16.95 -2.23
CA ASP A 248 8.02 -16.75 -0.79
C ASP A 248 6.77 -17.27 -0.04
N PRO A 249 6.93 -18.17 0.95
CA PRO A 249 5.81 -18.71 1.72
C PRO A 249 5.06 -17.66 2.57
N ARG A 250 5.62 -16.47 2.80
CA ARG A 250 4.97 -15.36 3.54
C ARG A 250 3.65 -14.90 2.89
N VAL A 251 3.39 -15.27 1.63
CA VAL A 251 2.07 -15.05 0.99
C VAL A 251 0.92 -15.67 1.80
N PHE A 252 1.17 -16.74 2.55
CA PHE A 252 0.17 -17.36 3.41
C PHE A 252 -0.17 -16.53 4.65
N GLU A 253 0.77 -15.73 5.19
CA GLU A 253 0.51 -14.85 6.34
C GLU A 253 -0.58 -13.82 6.02
N TYR A 254 -0.59 -13.31 4.77
CA TYR A 254 -1.65 -12.45 4.27
C TYR A 254 -3.01 -13.15 4.30
N TRP A 255 -3.08 -14.35 3.72
CA TRP A 255 -4.33 -15.09 3.63
C TRP A 255 -4.86 -15.51 5.01
N ASP A 256 -3.97 -15.88 5.94
CA ASP A 256 -4.33 -16.23 7.31
C ASP A 256 -4.87 -14.99 8.06
N THR A 257 -4.22 -13.84 7.89
CA THR A 257 -4.68 -12.56 8.45
C THR A 257 -6.04 -12.16 7.86
N LYS A 258 -6.20 -12.30 6.55
CA LYS A 258 -7.46 -11.99 5.86
C LYS A 258 -8.60 -12.89 6.32
N LEU A 259 -8.36 -14.20 6.37
CA LEU A 259 -9.33 -15.19 6.84
C LEU A 259 -9.79 -14.87 8.26
N LYS A 260 -8.84 -14.52 9.14
CA LYS A 260 -9.12 -14.09 10.50
C LYS A 260 -9.96 -12.82 10.54
N LYS A 261 -9.57 -11.75 9.83
CA LYS A 261 -10.31 -10.48 9.78
C LYS A 261 -11.75 -10.65 9.29
N GLU A 262 -11.95 -11.42 8.21
CA GLU A 262 -13.30 -11.65 7.68
C GLU A 262 -14.14 -12.55 8.60
N ALA A 263 -13.53 -13.53 9.27
CA ALA A 263 -14.20 -14.34 10.28
C ALA A 263 -14.63 -13.49 11.50
N ASP A 264 -13.72 -12.67 12.03
CA ASP A 264 -13.99 -11.78 13.15
C ASP A 264 -15.12 -10.79 12.78
N SER A 265 -15.08 -10.20 11.59
CA SER A 265 -16.14 -9.32 11.09
C SER A 265 -17.50 -10.02 11.03
N ALA A 266 -17.56 -11.23 10.49
CA ALA A 266 -18.80 -12.01 10.40
C ALA A 266 -19.38 -12.30 11.80
N THR A 267 -18.53 -12.67 12.77
CA THR A 267 -18.98 -12.93 14.16
C THR A 267 -19.45 -11.66 14.88
N LYS A 268 -18.83 -10.51 14.61
CA LYS A 268 -19.18 -9.22 15.23
C LYS A 268 -20.52 -8.65 14.79
N SER A 269 -21.00 -9.01 13.61
CA SER A 269 -22.33 -8.60 13.14
C SER A 269 -23.46 -9.04 14.08
N ARG A 270 -23.25 -10.12 14.86
CA ARG A 270 -24.26 -10.84 15.66
C ARG A 270 -25.46 -11.36 14.83
N LEU A 271 -25.40 -11.27 13.51
CA LEU A 271 -26.44 -11.77 12.61
C LEU A 271 -26.09 -13.19 12.21
N ALA A 272 -26.89 -14.16 12.65
CA ALA A 272 -26.68 -15.58 12.35
C ALA A 272 -26.55 -15.85 10.83
N TYR A 273 -27.33 -15.13 10.02
CA TYR A 273 -27.26 -15.18 8.57
C TYR A 273 -25.89 -14.78 8.00
N GLU A 274 -25.25 -13.73 8.54
CA GLU A 274 -23.93 -13.30 8.06
C GLU A 274 -22.83 -14.29 8.42
N VAL A 275 -22.91 -14.88 9.63
CA VAL A 275 -22.01 -15.95 10.08
C VAL A 275 -22.17 -17.19 9.21
N GLU A 276 -23.41 -17.58 8.91
CA GLU A 276 -23.70 -18.72 8.03
C GLU A 276 -23.22 -18.46 6.60
N ARG A 277 -23.52 -17.29 6.04
CA ARG A 277 -23.05 -16.87 4.72
C ARG A 277 -21.52 -16.86 4.65
N PHE A 278 -20.85 -16.36 5.68
CA PHE A 278 -19.39 -16.40 5.73
C PHE A 278 -18.87 -17.84 5.72
N ASN A 279 -19.38 -18.71 6.59
CA ASN A 279 -18.91 -20.08 6.69
C ASN A 279 -19.20 -20.94 5.46
N ASN A 280 -20.33 -20.72 4.78
CA ASN A 280 -20.78 -21.55 3.67
C ASN A 280 -20.37 -21.01 2.29
N GLN A 281 -20.10 -19.71 2.16
CA GLN A 281 -19.72 -19.09 0.88
C GLN A 281 -18.33 -18.48 0.95
N ARG A 282 -18.18 -17.43 1.78
CA ARG A 282 -16.97 -16.60 1.72
C ARG A 282 -15.71 -17.31 2.20
N ARG A 283 -15.78 -18.09 3.27
CA ARG A 283 -14.65 -18.82 3.84
C ARG A 283 -14.10 -19.89 2.86
N PRO A 284 -14.93 -20.74 2.24
CA PRO A 284 -14.49 -21.63 1.15
C PRO A 284 -13.77 -20.89 0.02
N GLU A 285 -14.30 -19.75 -0.43
CA GLU A 285 -13.67 -18.91 -1.47
C GLU A 285 -12.27 -18.41 -1.05
N LEU A 286 -12.12 -17.93 0.18
CA LEU A 286 -10.82 -17.50 0.71
C LEU A 286 -9.83 -18.67 0.84
N LEU A 287 -10.30 -19.83 1.31
CA LEU A 287 -9.48 -21.03 1.40
C LEU A 287 -9.06 -21.55 0.01
N TRP A 288 -9.94 -21.43 -0.99
CA TRP A 288 -9.63 -21.77 -2.37
C TRP A 288 -8.53 -20.87 -2.94
N ASN A 289 -8.67 -19.54 -2.79
CA ASN A 289 -7.65 -18.59 -3.21
C ASN A 289 -6.30 -18.83 -2.50
N ARG A 290 -6.33 -19.12 -1.20
CA ARG A 290 -5.14 -19.53 -0.45
C ARG A 290 -4.52 -20.82 -0.99
N ALA A 291 -5.34 -21.81 -1.38
CA ALA A 291 -4.86 -23.06 -1.98
C ALA A 291 -4.19 -22.84 -3.34
N GLN A 292 -4.66 -21.87 -4.14
CA GLN A 292 -4.01 -21.49 -5.40
C GLN A 292 -2.58 -20.97 -5.20
N GLU A 293 -2.25 -20.37 -4.05
CA GLU A 293 -0.88 -19.95 -3.75
C GLU A 293 0.12 -21.11 -3.74
N TYR A 294 -0.29 -22.31 -3.32
CA TYR A 294 0.60 -23.48 -3.41
C TYR A 294 1.04 -23.77 -4.85
N THR A 295 0.20 -23.48 -5.85
CA THR A 295 0.57 -23.63 -7.26
C THR A 295 1.65 -22.62 -7.65
N TYR A 296 1.50 -21.35 -7.26
CA TYR A 296 2.51 -20.31 -7.52
C TYR A 296 3.85 -20.59 -6.83
N LEU A 297 3.83 -21.23 -5.66
CA LEU A 297 5.03 -21.67 -4.94
C LEU A 297 5.65 -22.96 -5.49
N GLY A 298 5.06 -23.59 -6.52
CA GLY A 298 5.53 -24.85 -7.08
C GLY A 298 5.17 -26.10 -6.26
N GLN A 299 4.31 -25.97 -5.25
CA GLN A 299 3.82 -27.06 -4.40
C GLN A 299 2.54 -27.70 -4.97
N LYS A 300 2.57 -28.10 -6.25
CA LYS A 300 1.40 -28.57 -7.01
C LYS A 300 0.62 -29.68 -6.32
N ASN A 301 1.30 -30.69 -5.77
CA ASN A 301 0.64 -31.82 -5.09
C ASN A 301 -0.16 -31.38 -3.86
N ARG A 302 0.36 -30.38 -3.13
CA ARG A 302 -0.32 -29.81 -1.97
C ARG A 302 -1.51 -28.95 -2.41
N ALA A 303 -1.33 -28.12 -3.43
CA ALA A 303 -2.41 -27.33 -4.03
C ALA A 303 -3.60 -28.22 -4.42
N VAL A 304 -3.34 -29.28 -5.19
CA VAL A 304 -4.34 -30.26 -5.64
C VAL A 304 -5.07 -30.90 -4.46
N THR A 305 -4.34 -31.32 -3.43
CA THR A 305 -4.93 -31.95 -2.24
C THR A 305 -5.88 -30.99 -1.51
N GLU A 306 -5.45 -29.76 -1.26
CA GLU A 306 -6.26 -28.74 -0.57
C GLU A 306 -7.48 -28.35 -1.40
N MET A 307 -7.30 -28.10 -2.70
CA MET A 307 -8.39 -27.77 -3.64
C MET A 307 -9.44 -28.89 -3.70
N PHE A 308 -9.00 -30.13 -3.87
CA PHE A 308 -9.91 -31.28 -3.92
C PHE A 308 -10.70 -31.45 -2.62
N ASN A 309 -10.05 -31.26 -1.46
CA ASN A 309 -10.71 -31.31 -0.16
C ASN A 309 -11.80 -30.23 -0.02
N LEU A 310 -11.55 -29.02 -0.52
CA LEU A 310 -12.54 -27.93 -0.50
C LEU A 310 -13.77 -28.25 -1.37
N ILE A 311 -13.58 -28.75 -2.59
CA ILE A 311 -14.69 -29.15 -3.47
C ILE A 311 -15.52 -30.26 -2.80
N LYS A 312 -14.86 -31.25 -2.19
CA LYS A 312 -15.52 -32.35 -1.48
C LYS A 312 -16.31 -31.85 -0.26
N GLN A 313 -15.77 -30.88 0.47
CA GLN A 313 -16.40 -30.34 1.68
C GLN A 313 -17.57 -29.41 1.36
N PHE A 314 -17.49 -28.66 0.26
CA PHE A 314 -18.48 -27.65 -0.13
C PHE A 314 -19.04 -27.90 -1.55
N PRO A 315 -19.68 -29.05 -1.83
CA PRO A 315 -20.13 -29.42 -3.17
C PRO A 315 -21.29 -28.54 -3.69
N LEU A 316 -22.00 -27.85 -2.79
CA LEU A 316 -23.10 -26.93 -3.12
C LEU A 316 -22.67 -25.46 -3.18
N HIS A 317 -21.36 -25.17 -3.11
CA HIS A 317 -20.87 -23.81 -3.25
C HIS A 317 -21.17 -23.27 -4.66
N PRO A 318 -21.59 -21.99 -4.82
CA PRO A 318 -21.87 -21.41 -6.14
C PRO A 318 -20.73 -21.59 -7.15
N ASP A 319 -19.48 -21.44 -6.69
CA ASP A 319 -18.28 -21.54 -7.52
C ASP A 319 -17.69 -22.98 -7.60
N ALA A 320 -18.34 -24.00 -7.03
CA ALA A 320 -17.79 -25.36 -7.01
C ALA A 320 -17.52 -25.93 -8.40
N SER A 321 -18.36 -25.57 -9.39
CA SER A 321 -18.15 -25.94 -10.79
C SER A 321 -16.87 -25.30 -11.36
N ASP A 322 -16.67 -24.01 -11.14
CA ASP A 322 -15.48 -23.28 -11.61
C ASP A 322 -14.21 -23.77 -10.92
N TRP A 323 -14.30 -24.10 -9.62
CA TRP A 323 -13.21 -24.71 -8.87
C TRP A 323 -12.84 -26.09 -9.42
N THR A 324 -13.84 -26.89 -9.81
CA THR A 324 -13.62 -28.21 -10.44
C THR A 324 -12.90 -28.06 -11.77
N ALA A 325 -13.36 -27.16 -12.65
CA ALA A 325 -12.71 -26.88 -13.92
C ALA A 325 -11.27 -26.35 -13.74
N ALA A 326 -11.03 -25.48 -12.75
CA ALA A 326 -9.70 -25.00 -12.43
C ALA A 326 -8.78 -26.12 -11.92
N LEU A 327 -9.28 -27.02 -11.07
CA LEU A 327 -8.52 -28.18 -10.58
C LEU A 327 -8.19 -29.16 -11.72
N GLU A 328 -9.14 -29.43 -12.62
CA GLU A 328 -8.92 -30.23 -13.83
C GLU A 328 -7.81 -29.61 -14.70
N GLY A 329 -7.82 -28.29 -14.87
CA GLY A 329 -6.75 -27.57 -15.58
C GLY A 329 -5.38 -27.72 -14.91
N VAL A 330 -5.31 -27.73 -13.57
CA VAL A 330 -4.06 -27.99 -12.84
C VAL A 330 -3.64 -29.46 -12.99
N LEU A 331 -4.57 -30.41 -13.00
CA LEU A 331 -4.28 -31.84 -13.13
C LEU A 331 -3.87 -32.25 -14.55
N ALA A 332 -4.31 -31.51 -15.56
CA ALA A 332 -3.96 -31.77 -16.95
C ALA A 332 -2.42 -31.92 -17.11
N PRO A 333 -1.95 -32.96 -17.83
CA PRO A 333 -0.53 -33.14 -18.06
C PRO A 333 0.02 -31.92 -18.79
N THR A 334 1.12 -31.35 -18.28
CA THR A 334 1.83 -30.28 -19.00
C THR A 334 2.22 -30.86 -20.36
N PRO A 335 1.81 -30.24 -21.49
CA PRO A 335 2.19 -30.75 -22.79
C PRO A 335 3.72 -30.88 -22.82
N PRO A 336 4.26 -32.00 -23.34
CA PRO A 336 5.70 -32.19 -23.42
C PRO A 336 6.30 -30.96 -24.12
N PRO A 337 7.44 -30.42 -23.65
CA PRO A 337 8.08 -29.29 -24.29
C PRO A 337 8.23 -29.65 -25.76
N ASP A 338 7.61 -28.83 -26.61
CA ASP A 338 7.51 -29.02 -28.05
C ASP A 338 8.88 -29.52 -28.54
N VAL A 339 8.91 -30.76 -29.01
CA VAL A 339 10.14 -31.37 -29.50
C VAL A 339 10.53 -30.50 -30.67
N ALA A 340 11.51 -29.61 -30.47
CA ALA A 340 11.99 -28.70 -31.49
C ALA A 340 12.13 -29.53 -32.78
N PRO A 341 11.50 -29.12 -33.90
CA PRO A 341 11.46 -29.92 -35.12
C PRO A 341 12.89 -30.32 -35.42
N ALA A 342 13.15 -31.62 -35.39
CA ALA A 342 14.47 -32.17 -35.57
C ALA A 342 15.09 -31.51 -36.81
N PRO A 343 16.31 -30.95 -36.73
CA PRO A 343 16.95 -30.39 -37.90
C PRO A 343 17.00 -31.48 -38.97
N ILE A 344 16.34 -31.23 -40.09
CA ILE A 344 16.40 -32.07 -41.29
C ILE A 344 17.81 -31.90 -41.86
N ASN A 345 18.78 -32.58 -41.26
CA ASN A 345 20.10 -32.76 -41.84
C ASN A 345 20.10 -34.12 -42.52
N GLY A 346 19.83 -34.08 -43.82
CA GLY A 346 20.20 -35.15 -44.72
C GLY A 346 21.71 -35.35 -44.79
N ILE A 347 22.06 -36.49 -45.38
CA ILE A 347 23.38 -36.97 -45.80
C ILE A 347 24.03 -37.92 -44.79
N ALA A 348 23.75 -39.19 -45.07
CA ALA A 348 24.43 -40.36 -44.55
C ALA A 348 25.94 -40.29 -44.82
N THR A 349 26.73 -40.57 -43.78
CA THR A 349 28.11 -41.03 -43.90
C THR A 349 28.28 -42.24 -42.97
N PRO A 350 28.71 -43.41 -43.45
CA PRO A 350 28.93 -44.58 -42.60
C PRO A 350 30.31 -44.49 -41.96
N GLY A 351 30.39 -44.47 -40.62
CA GLY A 351 31.69 -44.38 -39.97
C GLY A 351 31.71 -44.57 -38.45
N VAL A 352 32.11 -45.78 -38.06
CA VAL A 352 32.89 -46.15 -36.87
C VAL A 352 32.18 -46.12 -35.50
N ALA A 353 32.15 -47.31 -34.89
CA ALA A 353 31.67 -47.58 -33.54
C ALA A 353 32.54 -46.91 -32.46
N PRO A 354 31.95 -46.33 -31.40
CA PRO A 354 32.69 -45.93 -30.21
C PRO A 354 32.69 -47.04 -29.15
N VAL A 355 33.91 -47.25 -28.63
CA VAL A 355 34.31 -48.13 -27.54
C VAL A 355 33.59 -47.77 -26.23
N THR A 356 33.10 -48.80 -25.55
CA THR A 356 32.58 -48.76 -24.18
C THR A 356 33.71 -48.47 -23.19
N THR A 357 33.72 -47.29 -22.58
CA THR A 357 34.50 -47.01 -21.36
C THR A 357 33.56 -46.83 -20.17
N ALA A 358 33.73 -47.71 -19.18
CA ALA A 358 32.99 -47.73 -17.93
C ALA A 358 33.25 -46.48 -17.07
N PRO A 359 32.26 -46.02 -16.27
CA PRO A 359 32.47 -44.94 -15.33
C PRO A 359 33.27 -45.38 -14.10
N VAL A 360 34.33 -44.63 -13.80
CA VAL A 360 35.10 -44.69 -12.56
C VAL A 360 34.22 -44.22 -11.40
N VAL A 361 33.97 -45.11 -10.45
CA VAL A 361 33.31 -44.82 -9.17
C VAL A 361 34.29 -44.03 -8.30
N THR A 362 33.92 -42.79 -7.96
CA THR A 362 34.67 -41.98 -6.99
C THR A 362 34.06 -42.22 -5.60
N PRO A 363 34.83 -42.62 -4.57
CA PRO A 363 34.29 -42.88 -3.24
C PRO A 363 33.94 -41.58 -2.50
N LEU A 364 32.82 -41.64 -1.77
CA LEU A 364 32.27 -40.59 -0.91
C LEU A 364 33.20 -40.30 0.29
N PRO A 365 33.46 -39.04 0.67
CA PRO A 365 34.19 -38.72 1.89
C PRO A 365 33.36 -39.04 3.16
N PRO A 366 34.02 -39.42 4.27
CA PRO A 366 33.34 -39.73 5.53
C PRO A 366 32.73 -38.47 6.21
N PRO A 367 31.69 -38.65 7.03
CA PRO A 367 31.01 -37.55 7.71
C PRO A 367 31.91 -36.89 8.77
N VAL A 368 31.95 -35.56 8.75
CA VAL A 368 32.62 -34.73 9.75
C VAL A 368 31.77 -34.70 11.02
N SER A 369 32.30 -35.23 12.11
CA SER A 369 31.69 -35.16 13.44
C SER A 369 31.66 -33.71 13.93
N VAL A 370 30.46 -33.15 14.09
CA VAL A 370 30.25 -31.83 14.67
C VAL A 370 30.16 -31.98 16.19
N THR A 371 31.15 -31.46 16.90
CA THR A 371 31.19 -31.35 18.36
C THR A 371 30.21 -30.24 18.82
N PRO A 372 29.37 -30.47 19.83
CA PRO A 372 28.47 -29.43 20.36
C PRO A 372 29.24 -28.35 21.13
N PRO A 373 28.86 -27.07 21.04
CA PRO A 373 29.46 -25.99 21.80
C PRO A 373 29.09 -26.06 23.29
N ALA A 374 30.08 -25.76 24.12
CA ALA A 374 30.03 -25.76 25.58
C ALA A 374 28.97 -24.79 26.15
N SER A 375 28.25 -25.27 27.16
CA SER A 375 27.30 -24.52 27.97
C SER A 375 27.97 -23.33 28.66
N GLY A 376 27.47 -22.13 28.39
CA GLY A 376 27.85 -20.89 29.08
C GLY A 376 27.19 -20.76 30.47
N PRO A 377 27.75 -19.91 31.36
CA PRO A 377 27.43 -19.87 32.78
C PRO A 377 26.09 -19.19 33.10
N THR A 378 25.43 -19.75 34.11
CA THR A 378 24.18 -19.30 34.74
C THR A 378 24.33 -17.91 35.37
N PRO A 379 23.39 -16.96 35.15
CA PRO A 379 23.40 -15.68 35.86
C PRO A 379 22.88 -15.82 37.29
N THR A 380 23.69 -15.35 38.24
CA THR A 380 23.41 -15.21 39.67
C THR A 380 22.31 -14.18 39.92
N ALA A 381 21.28 -14.58 40.67
CA ALA A 381 20.19 -13.72 41.12
C ALA A 381 20.69 -12.72 42.19
N LEU A 382 20.42 -11.43 41.97
CA LEU A 382 20.64 -10.35 42.92
C LEU A 382 19.32 -10.04 43.66
N LEU A 383 19.37 -10.17 44.98
CA LEU A 383 18.34 -9.79 45.95
C LEU A 383 18.07 -8.27 45.95
N PRO A 384 16.83 -7.81 46.20
CA PRO A 384 16.54 -6.41 46.47
C PRO A 384 16.75 -6.10 47.97
N GLY A 385 17.62 -5.12 48.23
CA GLY A 385 17.80 -4.49 49.53
C GLY A 385 16.74 -3.42 49.79
N ALA A 386 16.27 -3.39 51.03
CA ALA A 386 15.36 -2.42 51.61
C ALA A 386 15.96 -1.01 51.72
N GLN A 387 15.13 0.01 51.51
CA GLN A 387 14.99 1.19 52.38
C GLN A 387 13.54 1.67 52.35
#